data_AF-A0A919RL27-F1
#
_entry.id   AF-A0A919RL27-F1
#
_cell.length_a   1.000
_cell.length_b   1.000
_cell.length_c   1.000
_cell.angle_alpha   90.00
_cell.angle_beta   90.00
_cell.angle_gamma   90.00
#
_symmetry.space_group_name_H-M   'P 1'
#
loop_
_entity.id
_entity.type
_entity.pdbx_description
1 polymer ?
#
loop_
_entity_poly.entity_id
_entity_poly.type
_entity_poly.pdbx_seq_one_letter_code
_entity_poly.pdbx_strand_id
1 'polypeptide(L)'
;MPARLTVGAGLLLIGAGALTQGTLDAGSTGLSLAPGLIPTGLGVGTAVPALTSAAMAYAPPRRAGMTAGAVNTARQLGYALGIAVVGILFQSGSAAGSPTSGLNEVYWASAVSGVLAGLLVLAVVRGRRPAGAEPEGSQARR
;
A
#
# COMPACT_ATOMS: atom_id res chain seq x y z
N MET A 1 16.18 -5.16 -0.46
CA MET A 1 15.81 -3.95 -1.22
C MET A 1 15.45 -2.82 -0.26
N PRO A 2 15.73 -1.55 -0.56
CA PRO A 2 15.33 -0.46 0.32
C PRO A 2 13.81 -0.42 0.45
N ALA A 3 13.30 -0.39 1.68
CA ALA A 3 11.87 -0.52 1.98
C ALA A 3 10.99 0.47 1.19
N ARG A 4 11.49 1.67 0.88
CA ARG A 4 10.79 2.65 0.04
C ARG A 4 10.46 2.14 -1.37
N LEU A 5 11.35 1.37 -1.99
CA LEU A 5 11.13 0.88 -3.36
C LEU A 5 10.09 -0.23 -3.33
N THR A 6 10.17 -1.13 -2.35
CA THR A 6 9.18 -2.20 -2.18
C THR A 6 7.79 -1.64 -1.86
N VAL A 7 7.70 -0.70 -0.92
CA VAL A 7 6.41 -0.08 -0.55
C VAL A 7 5.89 0.80 -1.69
N GLY A 8 6.73 1.65 -2.28
CA GLY A 8 6.34 2.54 -3.36
C GLY A 8 5.88 1.77 -4.61
N ALA A 9 6.66 0.78 -5.06
CA ALA A 9 6.26 -0.07 -6.18
C ALA A 9 5.01 -0.89 -5.88
N GLY A 10 4.88 -1.43 -4.66
CA GLY A 10 3.68 -2.18 -4.28
C GLY A 10 2.41 -1.31 -4.29
N LEU A 11 2.50 -0.06 -3.81
CA LEU A 11 1.39 0.90 -3.88
C LEU A 11 1.03 1.30 -5.32
N LEU A 12 2.03 1.47 -6.19
CA LEU A 12 1.80 1.71 -7.62
C LEU A 12 1.10 0.52 -8.29
N LEU A 13 1.48 -0.72 -7.95
CA LEU A 13 0.81 -1.92 -8.45
C LEU A 13 -0.64 -2.02 -7.99
N ILE A 14 -0.92 -1.70 -6.72
CA ILE A 14 -2.29 -1.62 -6.20
C ILE A 14 -3.10 -0.56 -6.96
N GLY A 15 -2.53 0.63 -7.14
CA GLY A 15 -3.19 1.71 -7.88
C GLY A 15 -3.46 1.35 -9.34
N ALA A 16 -2.52 0.70 -10.02
CA ALA A 16 -2.68 0.21 -11.38
C ALA A 16 -3.75 -0.89 -11.48
N GLY A 17 -3.80 -1.81 -10.52
CA GLY A 17 -4.83 -2.84 -10.46
C GLY A 17 -6.23 -2.26 -10.20
N ALA A 18 -6.34 -1.26 -9.33
CA ALA A 18 -7.59 -0.54 -9.11
C ALA A 18 -8.02 0.23 -10.39
N LEU A 19 -7.07 0.82 -11.12
CA LEU A 19 -7.34 1.54 -12.36
C LEU A 19 -7.95 0.63 -13.44
N THR A 20 -7.42 -0.59 -13.61
CA THR A 20 -7.97 -1.54 -14.58
C THR A 20 -9.33 -2.09 -14.16
N GLN A 21 -9.62 -2.18 -12.86
CA GLN A 21 -10.95 -2.55 -12.39
C GLN A 21 -11.97 -1.42 -12.54
N GLY A 22 -11.55 -0.15 -12.44
CA GLY A 22 -12.41 1.02 -12.64
C GLY A 22 -12.91 1.24 -14.07
N THR A 23 -12.40 0.47 -15.04
CA THR A 23 -12.87 0.49 -16.44
C THR A 23 -13.85 -0.64 -16.75
N LEU A 24 -14.17 -1.50 -15.78
CA LEU A 24 -15.10 -2.62 -15.99
C LEU A 24 -16.56 -2.13 -15.96
N ASP A 25 -17.42 -2.91 -16.61
CA ASP A 25 -18.85 -2.63 -16.72
C ASP A 25 -19.69 -3.89 -16.45
N ALA A 26 -21.01 -3.76 -16.58
CA ALA A 26 -21.96 -4.85 -16.32
C ALA A 26 -21.85 -6.03 -17.30
N GLY A 27 -21.23 -5.85 -18.48
CA GLY A 27 -21.01 -6.89 -19.47
C GLY A 27 -19.69 -7.64 -19.29
N SER A 28 -18.85 -7.20 -18.35
CA SER A 28 -17.52 -7.76 -18.13
C SER A 28 -17.60 -9.17 -17.52
N THR A 29 -16.75 -10.07 -18.02
CA THR A 29 -16.69 -11.46 -17.53
C THR A 29 -15.77 -11.58 -16.32
N GLY A 30 -15.85 -12.69 -15.59
CA GLY A 30 -14.96 -12.95 -14.44
C GLY A 30 -13.47 -12.92 -14.81
N LEU A 31 -13.11 -13.31 -16.04
CA LEU A 31 -11.73 -13.23 -16.54
C LEU A 31 -11.23 -11.79 -16.70
N SER A 32 -12.13 -10.83 -16.91
CA SER A 32 -11.79 -9.40 -16.99
C SER A 32 -11.28 -8.83 -15.67
N LEU A 33 -11.49 -9.52 -14.54
CA LEU A 33 -10.95 -9.13 -13.23
C LEU A 33 -9.47 -9.49 -13.06
N ALA A 34 -8.99 -10.53 -13.76
CA ALA A 34 -7.61 -11.01 -13.66
C ALA A 34 -6.54 -9.91 -13.82
N PRO A 35 -6.59 -9.03 -14.84
CA PRO A 35 -5.60 -7.96 -15.00
C PRO A 35 -5.60 -6.92 -13.87
N GLY A 36 -6.67 -6.82 -13.07
CA GLY A 36 -6.70 -5.97 -11.87
C GLY A 36 -6.27 -6.71 -10.60
N LEU A 37 -6.72 -7.94 -10.42
CA LEU A 37 -6.46 -8.74 -9.22
C LEU A 37 -5.00 -9.18 -9.10
N ILE A 38 -4.36 -9.54 -10.22
CA ILE A 38 -2.95 -9.97 -10.24
C ILE A 38 -2.01 -8.87 -9.71
N PRO A 39 -1.96 -7.65 -10.30
CA PRO A 39 -1.09 -6.60 -9.80
C PRO A 39 -1.48 -6.14 -8.40
N THR A 40 -2.77 -6.09 -8.07
CA THR A 40 -3.23 -5.76 -6.71
C THR A 40 -2.70 -6.76 -5.68
N GLY A 41 -2.82 -8.06 -5.95
CA GLY A 41 -2.31 -9.11 -5.07
C GLY A 41 -0.79 -9.04 -4.87
N LEU A 42 -0.04 -8.85 -5.96
CA LEU A 42 1.42 -8.65 -5.89
C LEU A 42 1.79 -7.39 -5.11
N GLY A 43 1.07 -6.29 -5.32
CA GLY A 43 1.31 -5.03 -4.61
C GLY A 43 1.02 -5.14 -3.13
N VAL A 44 -0.11 -5.72 -2.73
CA VAL A 44 -0.47 -5.96 -1.32
C VAL A 44 0.54 -6.90 -0.65
N GLY A 45 0.86 -8.02 -1.30
CA GLY A 45 1.76 -9.04 -0.78
C GLY A 45 3.18 -8.54 -0.55
N THR A 46 3.60 -7.50 -1.28
CA THR A 46 4.93 -6.89 -1.10
C THR A 46 4.92 -5.67 -0.18
N ALA A 47 3.93 -4.77 -0.32
CA ALA A 47 3.88 -3.52 0.43
C ALA A 47 3.58 -3.72 1.93
N VAL A 48 2.63 -4.60 2.27
CA VAL A 48 2.16 -4.76 3.67
C VAL A 48 3.26 -5.30 4.59
N PRO A 49 3.99 -6.38 4.24
CA PRO A 49 5.09 -6.87 5.07
C PRO A 49 6.25 -5.86 5.14
N ALA A 50 6.58 -5.20 4.03
CA ALA A 50 7.65 -4.20 3.99
C ALA A 50 7.34 -3.00 4.89
N LEU A 51 6.10 -2.51 4.90
CA LEU A 51 5.67 -1.42 5.78
C LEU A 51 5.74 -1.84 7.26
N THR A 52 5.27 -3.05 7.57
CA THR A 52 5.28 -3.59 8.93
C THR A 52 6.72 -3.77 9.44
N SER A 53 7.58 -4.37 8.63
CA SER A 53 9.01 -4.54 8.94
C SER A 53 9.70 -3.18 9.11
N ALA A 54 9.42 -2.22 8.24
CA ALA A 54 9.95 -0.87 8.35
C ALA A 54 9.51 -0.18 9.64
N ALA A 55 8.25 -0.31 10.06
CA ALA A 55 7.78 0.24 11.33
C ALA A 55 8.47 -0.43 12.54
N MET A 56 8.59 -1.76 12.53
CA MET A 56 9.24 -2.50 13.61
C MET A 56 10.74 -2.22 13.70
N ALA A 57 11.41 -1.88 12.59
CA ALA A 57 12.84 -1.58 12.57
C ALA A 57 13.26 -0.37 13.44
N TYR A 58 12.29 0.47 13.85
CA TYR A 58 12.54 1.61 14.77
C TYR A 58 12.21 1.28 16.22
N ALA A 59 11.70 0.08 16.52
CA ALA A 59 11.31 -0.32 17.86
C ALA A 59 12.52 -0.78 18.69
N PRO A 60 12.77 -0.21 19.87
CA PRO A 60 13.68 -0.82 20.84
C PRO A 60 13.18 -2.22 21.21
N PRO A 61 14.06 -3.23 21.43
CA PRO A 61 13.64 -4.61 21.69
C PRO A 61 12.63 -4.74 22.85
N ARG A 62 12.80 -3.93 23.89
CA ARG A 62 11.95 -3.91 25.10
C ARG A 62 10.55 -3.30 24.86
N ARG A 63 10.33 -2.66 23.70
CA ARG A 63 9.10 -1.97 23.32
C ARG A 63 8.49 -2.52 22.02
N ALA A 64 8.96 -3.68 21.56
CA ALA A 64 8.46 -4.30 20.33
C ALA A 64 6.95 -4.56 20.41
N GLY A 65 6.45 -5.07 21.55
CA GLY A 65 5.02 -5.28 21.77
C GLY A 65 4.19 -4.00 21.71
N MET A 66 4.68 -2.90 22.31
CA MET A 66 4.00 -1.60 22.24
C MET A 66 3.97 -1.04 20.81
N THR A 67 5.07 -1.19 20.06
CA THR A 67 5.14 -0.74 18.65
C THR A 67 4.19 -1.55 17.78
N ALA A 68 4.16 -2.87 17.94
CA ALA A 68 3.24 -3.75 17.22
C ALA A 68 1.77 -3.43 17.54
N GLY A 69 1.46 -3.18 18.82
CA GLY A 69 0.12 -2.76 19.25
C GLY A 69 -0.31 -1.42 18.64
N ALA A 70 0.59 -0.44 18.60
CA ALA A 70 0.33 0.85 17.95
C ALA A 70 0.08 0.70 16.44
N VAL A 71 0.91 -0.10 15.75
CA VAL A 71 0.72 -0.39 14.31
C VAL A 71 -0.61 -1.09 14.06
N ASN A 72 -0.98 -2.06 14.89
CA ASN A 72 -2.25 -2.76 14.75
C ASN A 72 -3.46 -1.82 14.97
N THR A 73 -3.39 -0.96 15.98
CA THR A 73 -4.46 0.02 16.28
C THR A 73 -4.61 1.01 15.13
N ALA A 74 -3.50 1.54 14.62
CA ALA A 74 -3.50 2.42 13.45
C ALA A 74 -4.09 1.73 12.21
N ARG A 75 -3.78 0.45 11.99
CA ARG A 75 -4.37 -0.35 10.89
C ARG A 75 -5.87 -0.53 11.07
N GLN A 76 -6.34 -0.87 12.27
CA GLN A 76 -7.77 -1.03 12.54
C GLN A 76 -8.55 0.26 12.29
N LEU A 77 -8.04 1.41 12.77
CA LEU A 77 -8.63 2.71 12.48
C LEU A 77 -8.61 3.02 10.98
N GLY A 78 -7.49 2.75 10.30
CA GLY A 78 -7.37 2.92 8.86
C GLY A 78 -8.37 2.06 8.08
N TYR A 79 -8.60 0.82 8.49
CA TYR A 79 -9.61 -0.05 7.89
C TYR A 79 -11.01 0.47 8.11
N ALA A 80 -11.36 0.88 9.33
CA ALA A 80 -12.67 1.44 9.62
C ALA A 80 -12.95 2.70 8.78
N LEU A 81 -12.00 3.63 8.72
CA LEU A 81 -12.12 4.84 7.91
C LEU A 81 -12.16 4.53 6.41
N GLY A 82 -11.29 3.63 5.94
CA GLY A 82 -11.27 3.22 4.53
C GLY A 82 -12.59 2.59 4.10
N ILE A 83 -13.13 1.67 4.90
CA ILE A 83 -14.43 1.03 4.63
C ILE A 83 -15.55 2.07 4.60
N ALA A 84 -15.55 3.03 5.53
CA ALA A 84 -16.54 4.10 5.56
C ALA A 84 -16.49 4.97 4.29
N VAL A 85 -15.30 5.40 3.87
CA VAL A 85 -15.12 6.19 2.63
C VAL A 85 -15.55 5.39 1.40
N VAL A 86 -15.16 4.12 1.30
CA VAL A 86 -15.59 3.22 0.22
C VAL A 86 -17.10 3.12 0.15
N GLY A 87 -17.78 2.98 1.30
CA GLY A 87 -19.24 2.93 1.36
C GLY A 87 -19.90 4.23 0.86
N ILE A 88 -19.36 5.39 1.24
CA ILE A 88 -19.85 6.70 0.78
C ILE A 88 -19.71 6.82 -0.74
N LEU A 89 -18.54 6.50 -1.29
CA LEU A 89 -18.26 6.58 -2.74
C LEU A 89 -19.11 5.59 -3.54
N PHE A 90 -19.30 4.38 -3.02
CA PHE A 90 -20.18 3.41 -3.65
C PHE A 90 -21.62 3.92 -3.69
N GLN A 91 -22.11 4.47 -2.58
CA GLN A 91 -23.47 4.99 -2.46
C GLN A 91 -23.67 6.22 -3.35
N SER A 92 -22.70 7.12 -3.46
CA SER A 92 -22.78 8.31 -4.32
C SER A 92 -22.89 7.92 -5.79
N GLY A 93 -21.99 7.07 -6.27
CA GLY A 93 -21.98 6.66 -7.67
C GLY A 93 -23.17 5.79 -8.03
N SER A 94 -23.58 4.88 -7.13
CA SER A 94 -24.77 4.04 -7.35
C SER A 94 -26.06 4.84 -7.38
N ALA A 95 -26.18 5.90 -6.57
CA ALA A 95 -27.35 6.77 -6.57
C ALA A 95 -27.41 7.65 -7.83
N ALA A 96 -26.27 8.01 -8.42
CA ALA A 96 -26.18 8.81 -9.63
C ALA A 96 -26.36 7.99 -10.93
N GLY A 97 -26.27 6.66 -10.86
CA GLY A 97 -26.35 5.81 -12.05
C GLY A 97 -26.75 4.37 -11.72
N SER A 98 -25.78 3.46 -11.81
CA SER A 98 -25.96 2.02 -11.58
C SER A 98 -24.99 1.52 -10.50
N PRO A 99 -25.20 0.32 -9.94
CA PRO A 99 -24.24 -0.30 -9.02
C PRO A 99 -22.82 -0.42 -9.60
N THR A 100 -22.69 -0.62 -10.93
CA THR A 100 -21.38 -0.65 -11.60
C THR A 100 -20.70 0.70 -11.60
N SER A 101 -21.45 1.80 -11.75
CA SER A 101 -20.87 3.14 -11.64
C SER A 101 -20.37 3.46 -10.22
N GLY A 102 -21.09 2.99 -9.18
CA GLY A 102 -20.62 3.08 -7.79
C GLY A 102 -19.31 2.32 -7.55
N LEU A 103 -19.18 1.11 -8.10
CA LEU A 103 -17.92 0.36 -8.03
C LEU A 103 -16.80 1.09 -8.78
N ASN A 104 -17.07 1.64 -9.96
CA ASN A 104 -16.07 2.36 -10.74
C ASN A 104 -15.57 3.60 -9.99
N GLU A 105 -16.45 4.36 -9.33
CA GLU A 105 -16.05 5.51 -8.51
C GLU A 105 -15.11 5.11 -7.36
N VAL A 106 -15.42 4.01 -6.67
CA VAL A 106 -14.55 3.44 -5.63
C VAL A 106 -13.18 3.05 -6.20
N TYR A 107 -13.15 2.37 -7.35
CA TYR A 107 -11.91 1.91 -7.97
C TYR A 107 -11.06 3.08 -8.48
N TRP A 108 -11.65 4.11 -9.06
CA TRP A 108 -10.94 5.32 -9.47
C TRP A 108 -10.35 6.09 -8.29
N ALA A 109 -11.11 6.27 -7.21
CA ALA A 109 -10.60 6.89 -5.99
C ALA A 109 -9.45 6.08 -5.37
N SER A 110 -9.56 4.75 -5.38
CA SER A 110 -8.51 3.83 -4.93
C SER A 110 -7.27 3.87 -5.83
N ALA A 111 -7.45 4.00 -7.15
CA ALA A 111 -6.37 4.13 -8.11
C ALA A 111 -5.59 5.42 -7.88
N VAL A 112 -6.28 6.56 -7.79
CA VAL A 112 -5.66 7.87 -7.55
C VAL A 112 -4.91 7.88 -6.21
N SER A 113 -5.57 7.43 -5.14
CA SER A 113 -4.93 7.40 -3.81
C SER A 113 -3.72 6.45 -3.76
N GLY A 114 -3.82 5.25 -4.35
CA GLY A 114 -2.72 4.28 -4.43
C GLY A 114 -1.53 4.81 -5.22
N VAL A 115 -1.78 5.40 -6.40
CA VAL A 115 -0.72 5.98 -7.24
C VAL A 115 -0.07 7.17 -6.55
N LEU A 116 -0.85 8.11 -6.02
CA LEU A 116 -0.33 9.27 -5.30
C LEU A 116 0.50 8.86 -4.09
N ALA A 117 0.01 7.91 -3.28
CA ALA A 117 0.75 7.38 -2.14
C ALA A 117 2.06 6.71 -2.57
N GLY A 118 2.03 5.89 -3.63
CA GLY A 118 3.21 5.25 -4.19
C GLY A 118 4.26 6.26 -4.65
N LEU A 119 3.84 7.27 -5.44
CA LEU A 119 4.72 8.35 -5.90
C LEU A 119 5.27 9.17 -4.73
N LEU A 120 4.43 9.49 -3.74
CA LEU A 120 4.83 10.25 -2.56
C LEU A 120 5.87 9.47 -1.74
N VAL A 121 5.69 8.16 -1.55
CA VAL A 121 6.69 7.30 -0.87
C VAL A 121 8.01 7.34 -1.62
N LEU A 122 7.98 7.21 -2.95
CA LEU A 122 9.20 7.23 -3.76
C LEU A 122 9.90 8.61 -3.75
N ALA A 123 9.14 9.69 -3.72
CA ALA A 123 9.66 11.06 -3.73
C ALA A 123 10.18 11.53 -2.35
N VAL A 124 9.44 11.23 -1.27
CA VAL A 124 9.70 11.77 0.08
C VAL A 124 10.62 10.88 0.89
N VAL A 125 10.49 9.55 0.79
CA VAL A 125 11.27 8.64 1.64
C VAL A 125 12.69 8.53 1.08
N ARG A 126 13.62 9.28 1.69
CA ARG A 126 15.06 9.17 1.38
C ARG A 126 15.63 7.92 2.04
N GLY A 127 16.35 7.11 1.26
CA GLY A 127 16.99 5.89 1.74
C GLY A 127 18.04 6.22 2.78
N ARG A 128 17.99 5.54 3.94
CA ARG A 128 19.10 5.56 4.90
C ARG A 128 20.33 4.95 4.23
N ARG A 129 21.45 5.68 4.22
CA ARG A 129 22.76 5.07 3.99
C ARG A 129 22.97 4.05 5.13
N PRO A 130 23.36 2.80 4.84
CA PRO A 130 23.73 1.87 5.90
C PRO A 130 24.85 2.50 6.72
N ALA A 131 24.54 2.89 7.96
CA ALA A 131 25.54 3.32 8.92
C ALA A 131 26.30 2.06 9.33
N GLY A 132 27.58 1.97 8.95
CA GLY A 132 28.46 0.89 9.41
C GLY A 132 29.01 -0.04 8.34
N ALA A 133 29.37 0.46 7.15
CA ALA A 133 30.59 -0.08 6.54
C ALA A 133 31.77 0.54 7.31
N GLU A 134 32.01 0.06 8.53
CA GLU A 134 33.31 0.28 9.17
C GLU A 134 34.35 -0.32 8.21
N PRO A 135 35.34 0.46 7.74
CA PRO A 135 36.43 -0.11 6.97
C PRO A 135 37.12 -1.13 7.86
N GLU A 136 37.09 -2.39 7.40
CA GLU A 136 37.68 -3.59 7.99
C GLU A 136 39.22 -3.49 7.97
N GLY A 137 39.77 -2.51 8.68
CA GLY A 137 41.14 -2.06 8.51
C GLY A 137 41.76 -1.49 9.78
N SER A 138 41.46 -2.04 10.95
CA SER A 138 42.20 -1.70 12.18
C SER A 138 42.10 -2.78 13.28
N GLN A 139 42.22 -4.07 12.91
CA GLN A 139 42.48 -5.14 13.90
C GLN A 139 43.80 -5.90 13.67
N ALA A 140 44.63 -5.48 12.71
CA ALA A 140 45.94 -6.11 12.43
C ALA A 140 47.12 -5.50 13.21
N ARG A 141 46.88 -4.70 14.27
CA ARG A 141 47.96 -4.12 15.08
C ARG A 141 47.56 -4.03 16.54
N ARG A 142 47.76 -5.11 17.29
CA ARG A 142 48.16 -5.13 18.70
C ARG A 142 48.53 -6.53 19.12
#